data_AF-A0A401G2J3-F1
#
_entry.id   AF-A0A401G2J3-F1
#
_cell.length_a   1.000
_cell.length_b   1.000
_cell.length_c   1.000
_cell.angle_alpha   90.00
_cell.angle_beta   90.00
_cell.angle_gamma   90.00
#
_symmetry.space_group_name_H-M   'P 1'
#
loop_
_entity.id
_entity.type
_entity.pdbx_description
1 polymer ?
#
loop_
_entity_poly.entity_id
_entity_poly.type
_entity_poly.pdbx_seq_one_letter_code
_entity_poly.pdbx_strand_id
1 'polypeptide(L)'
;MENMEKIIRWIEDGKQLGKVFSFEDSGKTFWSSVGIQKWRGSYKVYVDEIEEGKMVAEEYLTDEIKQFDMLSKALNFIDNNTKINAKDLRPCKGQKIFNPEFE
;
A
#
# COMPACT_ATOMS: atom_id res chain seq x y z
N MET A 1 -1.29 -13.13 17.14
CA MET A 1 -1.13 -13.87 15.88
C MET A 1 -2.39 -13.78 15.00
N GLU A 2 -3.60 -13.77 15.58
CA GLU A 2 -4.89 -13.72 14.86
C GLU A 2 -5.06 -12.63 13.79
N ASN A 3 -4.45 -11.46 13.95
CA ASN A 3 -4.61 -10.37 12.96
C ASN A 3 -3.91 -10.66 11.63
N MET A 4 -2.76 -11.38 11.65
CA MET A 4 -1.96 -11.59 10.44
C MET A 4 -2.57 -12.66 9.54
N GLU A 5 -3.08 -13.74 10.11
CA GLU A 5 -3.76 -14.80 9.35
C GLU A 5 -4.98 -14.26 8.61
N LYS A 6 -5.72 -13.34 9.25
CA LYS A 6 -6.88 -12.68 8.64
C LYS A 6 -6.49 -11.78 7.46
N ILE A 7 -5.40 -11.03 7.61
CA ILE A 7 -4.83 -10.19 6.54
C ILE A 7 -4.42 -11.06 5.36
N ILE A 8 -3.64 -12.12 5.61
CA ILE A 8 -3.20 -13.08 4.59
C ILE A 8 -4.41 -13.64 3.85
N ARG A 9 -5.41 -14.14 4.58
CA ARG A 9 -6.62 -14.69 3.97
C ARG A 9 -7.33 -13.69 3.06
N TRP A 10 -7.48 -12.44 3.49
CA TRP A 10 -8.13 -11.43 2.64
C TRP A 10 -7.33 -11.13 1.37
N ILE A 11 -6.00 -11.08 1.45
CA ILE A 11 -5.15 -10.88 0.29
C ILE A 11 -5.25 -12.09 -0.66
N GLU A 12 -5.21 -13.30 -0.12
CA GLU A 12 -5.37 -14.53 -0.90
C GLU A 12 -6.74 -14.63 -1.58
N ASP A 13 -7.79 -14.13 -0.94
CA ASP A 13 -9.14 -14.00 -1.50
C ASP A 13 -9.24 -12.91 -2.60
N GLY A 14 -8.13 -12.22 -2.91
CA GLY A 14 -8.07 -11.16 -3.92
C GLY A 14 -8.67 -9.83 -3.47
N LYS A 15 -8.95 -9.64 -2.17
CA LYS A 15 -9.40 -8.35 -1.64
C LYS A 15 -8.25 -7.36 -1.66
N GLN A 16 -8.56 -6.11 -1.99
CA GLN A 16 -7.60 -5.03 -1.84
C GLN A 16 -7.60 -4.55 -0.39
N LEU A 17 -6.42 -4.54 0.20
CA LEU A 17 -6.17 -3.96 1.51
C LEU A 17 -5.35 -2.69 1.31
N GLY A 18 -5.58 -1.69 2.15
CA GLY A 18 -4.82 -0.46 2.08
C GLY A 18 -4.88 0.37 3.35
N LYS A 19 -4.07 1.41 3.36
CA LYS A 19 -4.04 2.45 4.39
C LYS A 19 -3.58 3.75 3.75
N VAL A 20 -4.32 4.82 4.00
CA VAL A 20 -3.91 6.20 3.73
C VAL A 20 -3.52 6.81 5.07
N PHE A 21 -2.42 7.53 5.11
CA PHE A 21 -1.89 8.13 6.32
C PHE A 21 -1.03 9.35 5.99
N SER A 22 -0.77 10.16 7.01
CA SER A 22 0.24 11.20 6.95
C SER A 22 1.33 10.93 7.97
N PHE A 23 2.51 11.49 7.72
CA PHE A 23 3.62 11.46 8.66
C PHE A 23 4.46 12.73 8.51
N GLU A 24 5.19 13.07 9.56
CA GLU A 24 6.16 14.16 9.52
C GLU A 24 7.56 13.60 9.27
N ASP A 25 8.29 14.22 8.35
CA ASP A 25 9.72 14.00 8.16
C ASP A 25 10.41 15.34 7.94
N SER A 26 11.50 15.59 8.69
CA SER A 26 12.30 16.81 8.57
C SER A 26 11.51 18.13 8.64
N GLY A 27 10.45 18.16 9.46
CA GLY A 27 9.57 19.33 9.64
C GLY A 27 8.54 19.56 8.52
N LYS A 28 8.36 18.59 7.63
CA LYS A 28 7.37 18.62 6.54
C LYS A 28 6.36 17.49 6.71
N THR A 29 5.11 17.76 6.35
CA THR A 29 4.04 16.76 6.31
C THR A 29 4.03 16.07 4.96
N PHE A 30 3.98 14.74 4.98
CA PHE A 30 3.81 13.90 3.80
C PHE A 30 2.49 13.13 3.91
N TRP A 31 1.82 12.99 2.77
CA TRP A 31 0.66 12.13 2.59
C TRP A 31 1.09 10.89 1.80
N SER A 32 0.66 9.72 2.26
CA SER A 32 1.00 8.44 1.61
C SER A 32 -0.15 7.46 1.67
N SER A 33 -0.28 6.69 0.60
CA SER A 33 -1.22 5.59 0.43
C SER A 33 -0.44 4.33 0.11
N VAL A 34 -0.72 3.26 0.84
CA VAL A 34 -0.18 1.93 0.57
C VAL A 34 -1.32 0.97 0.34
N GLY A 35 -1.27 0.22 -0.76
CA GLY A 35 -2.27 -0.78 -1.13
C GLY A 35 -1.62 -2.12 -1.48
N ILE A 36 -2.30 -3.23 -1.20
CA ILE A 36 -1.90 -4.57 -1.65
C ILE A 36 -3.10 -5.37 -2.14
N GLN A 37 -2.92 -6.12 -3.22
CA GLN A 37 -3.92 -7.05 -3.73
C GLN A 37 -3.27 -8.23 -4.47
N LYS A 38 -3.79 -9.44 -4.27
CA LYS A 38 -3.50 -10.56 -5.17
C LYS A 38 -4.29 -10.41 -6.47
N TRP A 39 -3.61 -10.43 -7.61
CA TRP A 39 -4.20 -10.28 -8.93
C TRP A 39 -3.53 -11.20 -9.95
N ARG A 40 -4.35 -12.01 -10.64
CA ARG A 40 -3.91 -12.98 -11.67
C ARG A 40 -2.70 -13.85 -11.25
N GLY A 41 -2.68 -14.25 -9.99
CA GLY A 41 -1.62 -15.12 -9.44
C GLY A 41 -0.38 -14.39 -8.89
N SER A 42 -0.31 -13.07 -9.03
CA SER A 42 0.76 -12.22 -8.47
C SER A 42 0.25 -11.34 -7.34
N TYR A 43 1.15 -10.75 -6.55
CA TYR A 43 0.83 -9.78 -5.51
C TYR A 43 1.30 -8.40 -5.96
N LYS A 44 0.36 -7.46 -6.09
CA LYS A 44 0.66 -6.07 -6.43
C LYS A 44 0.61 -5.21 -5.19
N VAL A 45 1.64 -4.38 -5.01
CA VAL A 45 1.71 -3.36 -3.97
C VAL A 45 1.76 -2.00 -4.64
N TYR A 46 0.86 -1.10 -4.26
CA TYR A 46 0.88 0.30 -4.65
C TYR A 46 1.44 1.14 -3.53
N VAL A 47 2.24 2.14 -3.87
CA VAL A 47 2.70 3.18 -2.95
C VAL A 47 2.64 4.52 -3.66
N ASP A 48 1.95 5.48 -3.03
CA ASP A 48 2.16 6.90 -3.30
C ASP A 48 2.75 7.61 -2.09
N GLU A 49 3.48 8.69 -2.35
CA GLU A 49 3.95 9.62 -1.34
C GLU A 49 4.08 11.02 -1.94
N ILE A 50 3.50 12.02 -1.27
CA ILE A 50 3.54 13.43 -1.69
C ILE A 50 3.71 14.35 -0.49
N GLU A 51 4.62 15.32 -0.60
CA GLU A 51 4.72 16.42 0.37
C GLU A 51 3.46 17.28 0.29
N GLU A 52 2.87 17.64 1.42
CA GLU A 52 1.60 18.40 1.48
C GLU A 52 1.67 19.70 0.67
N GLY A 53 2.80 20.42 0.75
CA GLY A 53 3.02 21.65 -0.02
C GLY A 53 3.10 21.46 -1.55
N LYS A 54 3.28 20.22 -2.02
CA LYS A 54 3.37 19.86 -3.44
C LYS A 54 2.09 19.26 -4.01
N MET A 55 1.05 19.03 -3.18
CA MET A 55 -0.21 18.42 -3.63
C MET A 55 -0.92 19.22 -4.72
N VAL A 56 -0.87 20.55 -4.67
CA VAL A 56 -1.50 21.42 -5.69
C VAL A 56 -0.86 21.22 -7.07
N ALA A 57 0.43 20.87 -7.12
CA ALA A 57 1.17 20.63 -8.34
C ALA A 57 1.17 19.15 -8.75
N GLU A 58 0.56 18.26 -7.96
CA GLU A 58 0.59 16.80 -8.15
C GLU A 58 2.03 16.25 -8.35
N GLU A 59 3.01 16.85 -7.66
CA GLU A 59 4.41 16.45 -7.74
C GLU A 59 4.74 15.39 -6.68
N TYR A 60 4.44 14.13 -7.03
CA TYR A 60 4.67 12.97 -6.17
C TYR A 60 6.17 12.64 -6.01
N LEU A 61 6.56 12.27 -4.78
CA LEU A 61 7.88 11.68 -4.52
C LEU A 61 7.93 10.22 -4.96
N THR A 62 6.82 9.53 -4.83
CA THR A 62 6.63 8.14 -5.27
C THR A 62 5.19 7.99 -5.74
N ASP A 63 5.01 7.29 -6.86
CA ASP A 63 3.73 6.81 -7.37
C ASP A 63 4.05 5.58 -8.22
N GLU A 64 4.00 4.41 -7.60
CA GLU A 64 4.43 3.16 -8.25
C GLU A 64 3.58 1.96 -7.85
N ILE A 65 3.45 1.02 -8.77
CA ILE A 65 2.98 -0.34 -8.51
C ILE A 65 4.17 -1.29 -8.64
N LYS A 66 4.38 -2.12 -7.61
CA LYS A 66 5.36 -3.21 -7.63
C LYS A 66 4.66 -4.56 -7.61
N GLN A 67 5.18 -5.48 -8.42
CA GLN A 67 4.66 -6.84 -8.53
C GLN A 67 5.61 -7.85 -7.90
N PHE A 68 5.05 -8.79 -7.15
CA PHE A 68 5.77 -9.87 -6.47
C PHE A 68 5.15 -11.24 -6.81
N ASP A 69 6.01 -12.25 -6.88
CA ASP A 69 5.64 -13.67 -7.06
C ASP A 69 5.19 -14.33 -5.74
N MET A 70 5.57 -13.75 -4.60
CA MET A 70 5.29 -14.30 -3.27
C MET A 70 4.73 -13.23 -2.33
N LEU A 71 3.69 -13.60 -1.58
CA LEU A 71 3.07 -12.74 -0.58
C LEU A 71 4.08 -12.23 0.45
N SER A 72 4.97 -13.11 0.93
CA SER A 72 6.00 -12.75 1.91
C SER A 72 6.93 -11.64 1.42
N LYS A 73 7.31 -11.63 0.14
CA LYS A 73 8.11 -10.55 -0.45
C LYS A 73 7.34 -9.24 -0.50
N ALA A 74 6.06 -9.28 -0.89
CA ALA A 74 5.21 -8.09 -0.91
C ALA A 74 5.02 -7.48 0.49
N LEU A 75 4.80 -8.32 1.51
CA LEU A 75 4.66 -7.87 2.90
C LEU A 75 5.98 -7.31 3.44
N ASN A 76 7.11 -7.99 3.18
CA ASN A 76 8.43 -7.48 3.55
C ASN A 76 8.76 -6.16 2.85
N PHE A 77 8.31 -5.97 1.60
CA PHE A 77 8.48 -4.69 0.91
C PHE A 77 7.76 -3.58 1.67
N ILE A 78 6.49 -3.77 2.05
CA ILE A 78 5.70 -2.79 2.81
C ILE A 78 6.40 -2.43 4.12
N ASP A 79 6.77 -3.44 4.92
CA ASP A 79 7.37 -3.24 6.25
C ASP A 79 8.72 -2.50 6.20
N ASN A 80 9.49 -2.64 5.10
CA ASN A 80 10.84 -2.08 5.00
C ASN A 80 10.96 -0.83 4.12
N ASN A 81 9.99 -0.55 3.25
CA ASN A 81 10.08 0.54 2.27
C ASN A 81 8.99 1.61 2.43
N THR A 82 8.06 1.41 3.38
CA THR A 82 7.00 2.39 3.69
C THR A 82 7.08 2.78 5.16
N LYS A 83 6.30 3.80 5.55
CA LYS A 83 6.21 4.22 6.96
C LYS A 83 5.17 3.44 7.78
N ILE A 84 4.64 2.34 7.26
CA ILE A 84 3.63 1.50 7.95
C ILE A 84 4.04 0.03 7.96
N ASN A 85 3.41 -0.73 8.86
CA ASN A 85 3.52 -2.18 8.85
C ASN A 85 2.35 -2.80 8.07
N ALA A 86 2.56 -3.96 7.45
CA ALA A 86 1.52 -4.72 6.77
C ALA A 86 0.34 -5.07 7.71
N LYS A 87 0.59 -5.15 9.02
CA LYS A 87 -0.44 -5.35 10.06
C LYS A 87 -1.40 -4.16 10.22
N ASP A 88 -1.03 -3.00 9.72
CA ASP A 88 -1.86 -1.79 9.76
C ASP A 88 -2.88 -1.75 8.63
N LEU A 89 -2.69 -2.57 7.61
CA LEU A 89 -3.56 -2.62 6.44
C LEU A 89 -4.95 -3.14 6.81
N ARG A 90 -5.96 -2.56 6.18
CA ARG A 90 -7.37 -2.96 6.36
C ARG A 90 -8.03 -3.14 5.00
N PRO A 91 -9.04 -4.02 4.88
CA PRO A 91 -9.80 -4.14 3.63
C PRO A 91 -10.39 -2.79 3.22
N CYS A 92 -10.18 -2.40 1.97
CA CYS A 92 -10.82 -1.24 1.38
C CYS A 92 -12.33 -1.46 1.33
N LYS A 93 -13.12 -0.61 2.02
CA LYS A 93 -14.58 -0.67 2.00
C LYS A 93 -15.10 0.38 1.02
N GLY A 94 -15.36 -0.03 -0.23
CA GLY A 94 -15.82 0.87 -1.29
C GLY A 94 -14.66 1.28 -2.19
N GLN A 95 -14.06 2.44 -1.93
CA GLN A 95 -12.98 2.97 -2.77
C GLN A 95 -11.70 2.14 -2.64
N LYS A 96 -11.17 1.69 -3.78
CA LYS A 96 -9.88 1.03 -3.89
C LYS A 96 -8.77 2.10 -3.91
N ILE A 97 -7.59 1.73 -3.41
CA ILE A 97 -6.38 2.56 -3.46
C ILE A 97 -5.83 2.59 -4.89
N PHE A 98 -5.84 1.45 -5.59
CA PHE A 98 -5.30 1.36 -6.95
C PHE A 98 -6.10 0.38 -7.83
N ASN A 99 -5.91 0.48 -9.14
CA ASN A 99 -6.40 -0.52 -10.08
C ASN A 99 -5.32 -1.59 -10.34
N PRO A 100 -5.54 -2.87 -9.94
CA PRO A 100 -4.54 -3.92 -10.13
C PRO A 100 -4.32 -4.31 -11.61
N GLU A 101 -5.11 -3.79 -12.53
CA GLU A 101 -4.87 -3.94 -13.97
C GLU A 101 -3.75 -3.05 -14.50
N PHE A 102 -3.42 -1.95 -13.80
CA PHE A 102 -2.33 -1.05 -14.17
C PHE A 102 -0.96 -1.61 -13.76
N GLU A 103 0.06 -1.20 -14.50
CA GLU A 103 1.46 -1.61 -14.31
C GLU A 103 2.17 -0.83 -13.22
#